data_AF-X1G3M8-F1
#
_entry.id   AF-X1G3M8-F1
#
_cell.length_a   1.000
_cell.length_b   1.000
_cell.length_c   1.000
_cell.angle_alpha   90.00
_cell.angle_beta   90.00
_cell.angle_gamma   90.00
#
_symmetry.space_group_name_H-M   'P 1'
#
loop_
_entity.id
_entity.type
_entity.pdbx_description
1 polymer ?
#
loop_
_entity_poly.entity_id
_entity_poly.type
_entity_poly.pdbx_seq_one_letter_code
_entity_poly.pdbx_strand_id
1 'polypeptide(L)'
;MKALKESLELYPRVKDLIEECESNIISNISKNIGDFSEIVQIIDKAIVENPPATMDQGGIIRKGYSQELDELREISLGGKNWLLQLEQREKEKTGIASLKIAFNSVFGYYIEVTKSNLHLVPASYIRKQTLSNKERFYTPELKGFEQKILGAEEKIRILEYELYVALREDIVKSADLILATTRAIAILDVIQGFSQNAVINNYSKPIINNGNKIIITDSRHPVVEKILEKGSYIPNDVLIDRNANQILIITGPNMAGKSTYLRQVALITI
;
A
#
# COMPACT_ATOMS: atom_id res chain seq x y z
N MET A 1 -6.24 1.23 -2.63
CA MET A 1 -7.46 0.40 -2.45
C MET A 1 -7.14 -1.08 -2.23
N LYS A 2 -6.21 -1.70 -2.97
CA LYS A 2 -5.84 -3.10 -2.75
C LYS A 2 -5.37 -3.41 -1.32
N ALA A 3 -4.38 -2.66 -0.81
CA ALA A 3 -3.91 -2.83 0.57
C ALA A 3 -5.01 -2.62 1.64
N LEU A 4 -5.98 -1.74 1.35
CA LEU A 4 -7.15 -1.57 2.21
C LEU A 4 -8.00 -2.84 2.21
N LYS A 5 -8.37 -3.36 1.03
CA LYS A 5 -9.11 -4.63 0.89
C LYS A 5 -8.42 -5.76 1.66
N GLU A 6 -7.12 -5.97 1.41
CA GLU A 6 -6.32 -7.03 2.06
C GLU A 6 -6.35 -6.90 3.59
N SER A 7 -6.30 -5.68 4.13
CA SER A 7 -6.39 -5.44 5.57
C SER A 7 -7.79 -5.76 6.11
N LEU A 8 -8.84 -5.31 5.40
CA LEU A 8 -10.24 -5.51 5.80
C LEU A 8 -10.64 -6.99 5.77
N GLU A 9 -10.08 -7.79 4.84
CA GLU A 9 -10.31 -9.24 4.74
C GLU A 9 -9.79 -10.02 5.94
N LEU A 10 -8.79 -9.48 6.66
CA LEU A 10 -8.18 -10.16 7.80
C LEU A 10 -8.95 -9.96 9.11
N TYR A 11 -9.74 -8.89 9.21
CA TYR A 11 -10.41 -8.51 10.45
C TYR A 11 -11.42 -9.53 10.99
N PRO A 12 -12.23 -10.22 10.15
CA PRO A 12 -13.10 -11.30 10.64
C PRO A 12 -12.30 -12.40 11.35
N ARG A 13 -11.18 -12.84 10.76
CA ARG A 13 -10.32 -13.86 11.37
C ARG A 13 -9.72 -13.40 12.69
N VAL A 14 -9.31 -12.13 12.79
CA VAL A 14 -8.82 -11.57 14.05
C VAL A 14 -9.92 -11.61 15.11
N LYS A 15 -11.16 -11.26 14.74
CA LYS A 15 -12.32 -11.30 15.62
C LYS A 15 -12.57 -12.71 16.16
N ASP A 16 -12.53 -13.72 15.30
CA ASP A 16 -12.73 -15.12 15.69
C ASP A 16 -11.66 -15.57 16.72
N LEU A 17 -10.39 -15.20 16.50
CA LEU A 17 -9.28 -15.57 17.38
C LEU A 17 -9.38 -14.96 18.78
N ILE A 18 -10.02 -13.81 18.92
CA ILE A 18 -10.14 -13.10 20.20
C ILE A 18 -11.49 -13.32 20.88
N GLU A 19 -12.43 -14.02 20.24
CA GLU A 19 -13.78 -14.22 20.77
C GLU A 19 -13.79 -15.12 22.02
N GLU A 20 -12.87 -16.09 22.09
CA GLU A 20 -12.71 -16.99 23.23
C GLU A 20 -12.04 -16.33 24.45
N CYS A 21 -11.56 -15.09 24.32
CA CYS A 21 -10.87 -14.40 25.41
C CYS A 21 -11.86 -13.80 26.42
N GLU A 22 -11.76 -14.20 27.69
CA GLU A 22 -12.65 -13.74 28.79
C GLU A 22 -12.42 -12.30 29.27
N SER A 23 -11.52 -11.53 28.63
CA SER A 23 -11.19 -10.16 29.04
C SER A 23 -12.21 -9.14 28.53
N ASN A 24 -12.73 -8.29 29.43
CA ASN A 24 -13.63 -7.18 29.06
C ASN A 24 -13.03 -6.23 28.01
N ILE A 25 -11.72 -5.98 28.07
CA ILE A 25 -11.03 -5.12 27.09
C ILE A 25 -11.05 -5.78 25.71
N ILE A 26 -10.77 -7.08 25.65
CA ILE A 26 -10.75 -7.85 24.41
C ILE A 26 -12.17 -8.00 23.84
N SER A 27 -13.17 -8.25 24.68
CA SER A 27 -14.57 -8.25 24.28
C SER A 27 -15.00 -6.91 23.68
N ASN A 28 -14.58 -5.78 24.26
CA ASN A 28 -14.86 -4.46 23.71
C ASN A 28 -14.14 -4.22 22.37
N ILE A 29 -12.91 -4.71 22.20
CA ILE A 29 -12.20 -4.68 20.93
C ILE A 29 -12.99 -5.46 19.86
N SER A 30 -13.35 -6.72 20.15
CA SER A 30 -14.11 -7.58 19.24
C SER A 30 -15.43 -6.95 18.77
N LYS A 31 -16.15 -6.29 19.67
CA LYS A 31 -17.40 -5.56 19.34
C LYS A 31 -17.19 -4.38 18.39
N ASN A 32 -16.03 -3.74 18.43
CA ASN A 32 -15.68 -2.61 17.57
C ASN A 32 -15.04 -3.02 16.24
N ILE A 33 -14.79 -4.32 16.03
CA ILE A 33 -14.40 -4.87 14.72
C ILE A 33 -15.66 -5.02 13.86
N GLY A 34 -15.76 -4.16 12.85
CA GLY A 34 -16.84 -4.13 11.88
C GLY A 34 -16.79 -5.26 10.86
N ASP A 35 -17.92 -5.48 10.18
CA ASP A 35 -17.98 -6.30 8.98
C ASP A 35 -17.71 -5.42 7.75
N PHE A 36 -16.76 -5.85 6.93
CA PHE A 36 -16.33 -5.14 5.72
C PHE A 36 -16.54 -5.96 4.46
N SER A 37 -17.32 -7.05 4.53
CA SER A 37 -17.56 -7.96 3.41
C SER A 37 -18.07 -7.22 2.17
N GLU A 38 -18.96 -6.24 2.33
CA GLU A 38 -19.46 -5.42 1.23
C GLU A 38 -18.36 -4.56 0.59
N ILE A 39 -17.56 -3.87 1.40
CA ILE A 39 -16.43 -3.04 0.90
C ILE A 39 -15.41 -3.90 0.17
N VAL A 40 -15.07 -5.05 0.75
CA VAL A 40 -14.14 -6.02 0.15
C VAL A 40 -14.67 -6.49 -1.20
N GLN A 41 -15.95 -6.86 -1.29
CA GLN A 41 -16.58 -7.30 -2.54
C GLN A 41 -16.62 -6.19 -3.60
N ILE A 42 -16.92 -4.96 -3.20
CA ILE A 42 -16.95 -3.81 -4.12
C ILE A 42 -15.54 -3.55 -4.67
N ILE A 43 -14.52 -3.49 -3.80
CA ILE A 43 -13.13 -3.29 -4.24
C ILE A 43 -12.67 -4.46 -5.11
N ASP A 44 -13.04 -5.70 -4.77
CA ASP A 44 -12.67 -6.86 -5.59
C ASP A 44 -13.31 -6.77 -6.98
N LYS A 45 -14.60 -6.51 -7.08
CA LYS A 45 -15.26 -6.38 -8.39
C LYS A 45 -14.71 -5.22 -9.23
N ALA A 46 -14.29 -4.13 -8.58
CA ALA A 46 -13.90 -2.91 -9.27
C ALA A 46 -12.43 -2.83 -9.66
N ILE A 47 -11.50 -3.35 -8.84
CA ILE A 47 -10.06 -3.10 -9.00
C ILE A 47 -9.34 -4.37 -9.51
N VAL A 48 -8.41 -4.18 -10.46
CA VAL A 48 -7.55 -5.25 -10.94
C VAL A 48 -6.60 -5.76 -9.84
N GLU A 49 -6.10 -6.98 -9.98
CA GLU A 49 -5.20 -7.55 -8.97
C GLU A 49 -3.91 -6.76 -8.82
N ASN A 50 -3.29 -6.30 -9.91
CA ASN A 50 -2.05 -5.55 -9.85
C ASN A 50 -2.25 -4.18 -10.51
N PRO A 51 -2.87 -3.22 -9.80
CA PRO A 51 -3.13 -1.91 -10.36
C PRO A 51 -1.81 -1.15 -10.51
N PRO A 52 -1.67 -0.30 -11.54
CA PRO A 52 -0.50 0.55 -11.68
C PRO A 52 -0.34 1.53 -10.51
N ALA A 53 0.89 2.02 -10.33
CA ALA A 53 1.24 2.89 -9.20
C ALA A 53 0.61 4.29 -9.30
N THR A 54 0.33 4.76 -10.52
CA THR A 54 -0.28 6.07 -10.77
C THR A 54 -1.54 5.94 -11.62
N MET A 55 -2.51 6.82 -11.37
CA MET A 55 -3.78 6.82 -12.11
C MET A 55 -3.61 7.18 -13.59
N ASP A 56 -2.59 7.96 -13.92
CA ASP A 56 -2.31 8.39 -15.30
C ASP A 56 -1.96 7.22 -16.24
N GLN A 57 -1.59 6.06 -15.70
CA GLN A 57 -1.28 4.87 -16.48
C GLN A 57 -2.53 4.09 -16.92
N GLY A 58 -3.71 4.41 -16.38
CA GLY A 58 -4.96 3.68 -16.63
C GLY A 58 -4.86 2.20 -16.22
N GLY A 59 -5.86 1.38 -16.57
CA GLY A 59 -5.85 -0.06 -16.29
C GLY A 59 -6.01 -0.42 -14.81
N ILE A 60 -6.70 0.44 -14.06
CA ILE A 60 -7.01 0.24 -12.64
C ILE A 60 -8.31 -0.55 -12.48
N ILE A 61 -9.29 -0.29 -13.35
CA ILE A 61 -10.63 -0.86 -13.23
C ILE A 61 -10.66 -2.24 -13.90
N ARG A 62 -11.23 -3.23 -13.19
CA ARG A 62 -11.34 -4.61 -13.63
C ARG A 62 -12.29 -4.73 -14.82
N LYS A 63 -11.99 -5.64 -15.75
CA LYS A 63 -12.91 -6.01 -16.84
C LYS A 63 -14.22 -6.57 -16.25
N GLY A 64 -15.36 -6.15 -16.80
CA GLY A 64 -16.69 -6.53 -16.35
C GLY A 64 -17.28 -5.60 -15.29
N TYR A 65 -16.54 -4.60 -14.80
CA TYR A 65 -17.08 -3.62 -13.84
C TYR A 65 -17.95 -2.57 -14.52
N SER A 66 -17.56 -2.11 -15.70
CA SER A 66 -18.33 -1.17 -16.51
C SER A 66 -18.37 -1.65 -17.96
N GLN A 67 -19.58 -1.88 -18.47
CA GLN A 67 -19.79 -2.30 -19.85
C GLN A 67 -19.26 -1.24 -20.84
N GLU A 68 -19.51 0.04 -20.56
CA GLU A 68 -19.04 1.14 -21.40
C GLU A 68 -17.51 1.19 -21.46
N LEU A 69 -16.84 0.99 -20.32
CA LEU A 69 -15.37 0.95 -20.28
C LEU A 69 -14.82 -0.24 -21.06
N ASP A 70 -15.48 -1.39 -20.98
CA ASP A 70 -15.09 -2.59 -21.71
C ASP A 70 -15.26 -2.42 -23.22
N GLU A 71 -16.37 -1.83 -23.68
CA GLU A 71 -16.61 -1.50 -25.09
C GLU A 71 -15.53 -0.55 -25.63
N LEU A 72 -15.20 0.51 -24.88
CA LEU A 72 -14.14 1.44 -25.26
C LEU A 72 -12.77 0.74 -25.33
N ARG A 73 -12.46 -0.16 -24.38
CA ARG A 73 -11.22 -0.95 -24.38
C ARG A 73 -11.16 -1.89 -25.58
N GLU A 74 -12.26 -2.50 -25.99
CA GLU A 74 -12.34 -3.33 -27.20
C GLU A 74 -12.08 -2.51 -28.46
N ILE A 75 -12.63 -1.29 -28.56
CA ILE A 75 -12.34 -0.36 -29.67
C ILE A 75 -10.84 -0.02 -29.71
N SER A 76 -10.23 0.29 -28.56
CA SER A 76 -8.79 0.61 -28.47
C SER A 76 -7.91 -0.60 -28.85
N LEU A 77 -8.25 -1.80 -28.39
CA LEU A 77 -7.57 -3.06 -28.73
C LEU A 77 -7.69 -3.40 -30.23
N GLY A 78 -8.90 -3.30 -30.79
CA GLY A 78 -9.14 -3.42 -32.23
C GLY A 78 -8.32 -2.40 -33.02
N GLY A 79 -8.18 -1.20 -32.46
CA GLY A 79 -7.25 -0.16 -32.88
C GLY A 79 -5.81 -0.66 -33.07
N LYS A 80 -5.23 -1.20 -32.01
CA LYS A 80 -3.85 -1.69 -32.02
C LYS A 80 -3.64 -2.85 -33.01
N ASN A 81 -4.61 -3.76 -33.09
CA ASN A 81 -4.56 -4.88 -34.05
C ASN A 81 -4.59 -4.40 -35.50
N TRP A 82 -5.43 -3.40 -35.79
CA TRP A 82 -5.49 -2.81 -37.12
C TRP A 82 -4.18 -2.11 -37.49
N LEU A 83 -3.51 -1.43 -36.55
CA LEU A 83 -2.19 -0.83 -36.80
C LEU A 83 -1.13 -1.88 -37.15
N LEU A 84 -1.16 -3.05 -36.48
CA LEU A 84 -0.27 -4.16 -36.81
C LEU A 84 -0.53 -4.72 -38.21
N GLN A 85 -1.81 -4.89 -38.57
CA GLN A 85 -2.20 -5.33 -39.91
C GLN A 85 -1.80 -4.31 -40.98
N LEU A 86 -1.98 -3.01 -40.72
CA LEU A 86 -1.56 -1.94 -41.61
C LEU A 86 -0.03 -1.94 -41.79
N GLU A 87 0.74 -2.09 -40.71
CA GLU A 87 2.20 -2.17 -40.79
C GLU A 87 2.63 -3.32 -41.70
N GLN A 88 2.04 -4.51 -41.53
CA GLN A 88 2.37 -5.67 -42.34
C GLN A 88 1.97 -5.49 -43.81
N ARG A 89 0.75 -4.98 -44.07
CA ARG A 89 0.28 -4.69 -45.42
C ARG A 89 1.18 -3.69 -46.14
N GLU A 90 1.62 -2.63 -45.46
CA GLU A 90 2.51 -1.64 -46.05
C GLU A 90 3.94 -2.18 -46.23
N LYS A 91 4.44 -3.06 -45.35
CA LYS A 91 5.72 -3.78 -45.55
C LYS A 91 5.69 -4.64 -46.81
N GLU A 92 4.65 -5.44 -46.99
CA GLU A 92 4.48 -6.32 -48.15
C GLU A 92 4.32 -5.52 -49.45
N LYS A 93 3.52 -4.45 -49.42
CA LYS A 93 3.27 -3.59 -50.58
C LYS A 93 4.50 -2.83 -51.05
N THR A 94 5.34 -2.35 -50.12
CA THR A 94 6.51 -1.52 -50.45
C THR A 94 7.81 -2.31 -50.54
N GLY A 95 7.85 -3.54 -50.04
CA GLY A 95 9.08 -4.33 -49.89
C GLY A 95 10.02 -3.82 -48.80
N ILE A 96 9.60 -2.84 -47.99
CA ILE A 96 10.44 -2.20 -46.97
C ILE A 96 10.31 -2.95 -45.65
N ALA A 97 11.15 -3.96 -45.42
CA ALA A 97 11.13 -4.74 -44.16
C ALA A 97 11.36 -3.88 -42.89
N SER A 98 12.09 -2.77 -43.02
CA SER A 98 12.39 -1.84 -41.92
C SER A 98 11.26 -0.86 -41.59
N LEU A 99 10.14 -0.88 -42.34
CA LEU A 99 9.00 0.01 -42.11
C LEU A 99 8.42 -0.26 -40.72
N LYS A 100 8.14 0.78 -39.96
CA LYS A 100 7.51 0.63 -38.64
C LYS A 100 6.44 1.68 -38.43
N ILE A 101 5.28 1.28 -37.92
CA ILE A 101 4.28 2.24 -37.43
C ILE A 101 4.56 2.52 -35.96
N ALA A 102 4.71 3.79 -35.62
CA ALA A 102 5.01 4.22 -34.26
C ALA A 102 4.20 5.47 -33.89
N PHE A 103 4.12 5.73 -32.58
CA PHE A 103 3.42 6.88 -32.01
C PHE A 103 4.42 7.87 -31.41
N ASN A 104 4.10 9.16 -31.46
CA ASN A 104 4.78 10.22 -30.73
C ASN A 104 3.74 11.17 -30.16
N SER A 105 3.91 11.64 -28.93
CA SER A 105 2.93 12.49 -28.24
C SER A 105 2.67 13.84 -28.92
N VAL A 106 3.62 14.37 -29.70
CA VAL A 106 3.49 15.67 -30.39
C VAL A 106 2.92 15.51 -31.80
N PHE A 107 3.37 14.49 -32.52
CA PHE A 107 3.02 14.31 -33.92
C PHE A 107 2.00 13.20 -34.16
N GLY A 108 1.66 12.40 -33.16
CA GLY A 108 0.73 11.30 -33.30
C GLY A 108 1.33 10.05 -33.97
N TYR A 109 0.50 9.25 -34.63
CA TYR A 109 0.95 8.06 -35.36
C TYR A 109 1.67 8.43 -36.66
N TYR A 110 2.71 7.67 -37.00
CA TYR A 110 3.50 7.83 -38.23
C TYR A 110 4.08 6.50 -38.71
N ILE A 111 4.38 6.45 -40.00
CA ILE A 111 5.14 5.40 -40.65
C ILE A 111 6.59 5.85 -40.74
N GLU A 112 7.50 5.09 -40.15
CA GLU A 112 8.92 5.36 -40.12
C GLU A 112 9.66 4.48 -41.14
N VAL A 113 10.47 5.11 -42.00
CA VAL A 113 11.25 4.45 -43.05
C VAL A 113 12.70 4.93 -42.98
N THR A 114 13.68 4.06 -43.25
CA THR A 114 15.10 4.44 -43.31
C THR A 114 15.41 5.24 -44.57
N LYS A 115 16.39 6.16 -44.51
CA LYS A 115 16.77 6.96 -45.68
C LYS A 115 17.18 6.13 -46.91
N SER A 116 17.76 4.95 -46.69
CA SER A 116 18.13 4.00 -47.75
C SER A 116 16.93 3.54 -48.58
N ASN A 117 15.75 3.45 -47.96
CA ASN A 117 14.56 2.84 -48.54
C ASN A 117 13.56 3.89 -49.05
N LEU A 118 13.96 5.18 -49.10
CA LEU A 118 13.08 6.27 -49.54
C LEU A 118 12.63 6.15 -50.98
N HIS A 119 13.47 5.58 -51.84
CA HIS A 119 13.15 5.35 -53.24
C HIS A 119 11.99 4.34 -53.45
N LEU A 120 11.67 3.55 -52.41
CA LEU A 120 10.56 2.58 -52.40
C LEU A 120 9.27 3.15 -51.78
N VAL A 121 9.32 4.38 -51.24
CA VAL A 121 8.16 4.99 -50.57
C VAL A 121 7.14 5.45 -51.61
N PRO A 122 5.86 5.03 -51.52
CA PRO A 122 4.83 5.46 -52.45
C PRO A 122 4.55 6.96 -52.39
N ALA A 123 4.21 7.58 -53.54
CA ALA A 123 3.84 8.99 -53.61
C ALA A 123 2.57 9.35 -52.79
N SER A 124 1.76 8.35 -52.42
CA SER A 124 0.58 8.54 -51.56
C SER A 124 0.93 8.81 -50.08
N TYR A 125 2.19 8.65 -49.69
CA TYR A 125 2.65 8.92 -48.33
C TYR A 125 2.94 10.41 -48.16
N ILE A 126 2.36 11.02 -47.14
CA ILE A 126 2.57 12.44 -46.85
C ILE A 126 3.68 12.56 -45.82
N ARG A 127 4.78 13.25 -46.18
CA ARG A 127 5.93 13.44 -45.29
C ARG A 127 5.51 14.28 -44.06
N LYS A 128 5.94 13.83 -42.88
CA LYS A 128 5.59 14.41 -41.57
C LYS A 128 6.80 15.01 -40.86
N GLN A 129 7.94 14.32 -40.87
CA GLN A 129 9.17 14.75 -40.20
C GLN A 129 10.40 14.07 -40.81
N THR A 130 11.51 14.80 -40.93
CA THR A 130 12.82 14.26 -41.35
C THR A 130 13.74 14.15 -40.14
N LEU A 131 14.41 13.00 -39.98
CA LEU A 131 15.42 12.74 -38.95
C LEU A 131 16.79 12.47 -39.60
N SER A 132 17.83 12.32 -38.79
CA SER A 132 19.20 12.07 -39.26
C SER A 132 19.29 10.85 -40.19
N ASN A 133 18.72 9.71 -39.79
CA ASN A 133 18.81 8.44 -40.52
C ASN A 133 17.47 7.89 -41.03
N LYS A 134 16.36 8.56 -40.69
CA LYS A 134 15.01 8.07 -40.94
C LYS A 134 14.10 9.21 -41.40
N GLU A 135 12.97 8.84 -41.97
CA GLU A 135 11.94 9.77 -42.39
C GLU A 135 10.57 9.24 -42.01
N ARG A 136 9.71 10.15 -41.57
CA ARG A 136 8.39 9.84 -41.03
C ARG A 136 7.31 10.34 -41.97
N PHE A 137 6.32 9.50 -42.20
CA PHE A 137 5.19 9.76 -43.09
C PHE A 137 3.87 9.45 -42.40
N TYR A 138 2.77 9.87 -43.00
CA TYR A 138 1.44 9.37 -42.65
C TYR A 138 0.62 9.16 -43.93
N THR A 139 -0.42 8.35 -43.82
CA THR A 139 -1.43 8.17 -44.87
C THR A 139 -2.77 8.72 -44.40
N PRO A 140 -3.68 9.11 -45.33
CA PRO A 140 -5.04 9.51 -44.96
C PRO A 140 -5.77 8.43 -44.14
N GLU A 141 -5.55 7.17 -44.48
CA GLU A 141 -6.10 6.00 -43.77
C GLU A 141 -5.59 5.93 -42.32
N LEU A 142 -4.27 6.07 -42.10
CA LEU A 142 -3.67 6.09 -40.77
C LEU A 142 -4.20 7.26 -39.93
N LYS A 143 -4.36 8.44 -40.54
CA LYS A 143 -4.83 9.65 -39.85
C LYS A 143 -6.30 9.55 -39.43
N GLY A 144 -7.17 8.99 -40.27
CA GLY A 144 -8.58 8.78 -39.93
C GLY A 144 -8.76 7.77 -38.79
N PHE A 145 -7.88 6.77 -38.72
CA PHE A 145 -7.89 5.77 -37.67
C PHE A 145 -7.29 6.26 -36.35
N GLU A 146 -6.23 7.06 -36.43
CA GLU A 146 -5.61 7.75 -35.30
C GLU A 146 -6.63 8.56 -34.48
N GLN A 147 -7.51 9.33 -35.15
CA GLN A 147 -8.54 10.10 -34.46
C GLN A 147 -9.51 9.21 -33.67
N LYS A 148 -9.84 8.03 -34.20
CA LYS A 148 -10.72 7.07 -33.53
C LYS A 148 -10.03 6.44 -32.30
N ILE A 149 -8.77 6.02 -32.43
CA ILE A 149 -8.02 5.44 -31.31
C ILE A 149 -7.81 6.46 -30.21
N LEU A 150 -7.26 7.64 -30.53
CA LEU A 150 -6.94 8.64 -29.52
C LEU A 150 -8.19 9.14 -28.79
N GLY A 151 -9.31 9.28 -29.52
CA GLY A 151 -10.59 9.60 -28.90
C GLY A 151 -11.10 8.51 -27.96
N ALA A 152 -10.88 7.23 -28.28
CA ALA A 152 -11.23 6.12 -27.40
C ALA A 152 -10.32 6.07 -26.17
N GLU A 153 -9.00 6.21 -26.33
CA GLU A 153 -8.03 6.20 -25.22
C GLU A 153 -8.29 7.34 -24.23
N GLU A 154 -8.63 8.54 -24.72
CA GLU A 154 -8.99 9.66 -23.84
C GLU A 154 -10.28 9.39 -23.06
N LYS A 155 -11.31 8.86 -23.72
CA LYS A 155 -12.57 8.47 -23.06
C LYS A 155 -12.37 7.38 -22.02
N ILE A 156 -11.54 6.37 -22.32
CA ILE A 156 -11.17 5.33 -21.36
C ILE A 156 -10.58 5.98 -20.11
N ARG A 157 -9.62 6.89 -20.28
CA ARG A 157 -8.95 7.55 -19.15
C ARG A 157 -9.91 8.35 -18.28
N ILE A 158 -10.79 9.13 -18.89
CA ILE A 158 -11.80 9.94 -18.18
C ILE A 158 -12.77 9.02 -17.42
N LEU A 159 -13.36 8.05 -18.12
CA LEU A 159 -14.35 7.14 -17.52
C LEU A 159 -13.73 6.29 -16.41
N GLU A 160 -12.51 5.80 -16.59
CA GLU A 160 -11.80 5.02 -15.58
C GLU A 160 -11.53 5.84 -14.31
N TYR A 161 -11.18 7.13 -14.48
CA TYR A 161 -11.02 8.05 -13.36
C TYR A 161 -12.36 8.31 -12.64
N GLU A 162 -13.44 8.55 -13.38
CA GLU A 162 -14.78 8.77 -12.81
C GLU A 162 -15.26 7.55 -12.01
N LEU A 163 -15.11 6.35 -12.57
CA LEU A 163 -15.45 5.10 -11.88
C LEU A 163 -14.63 4.90 -10.61
N TYR A 164 -13.34 5.24 -10.64
CA TYR A 164 -12.49 5.17 -9.46
C TYR A 164 -12.88 6.19 -8.38
N VAL A 165 -13.23 7.42 -8.78
CA VAL A 165 -13.71 8.45 -7.84
C VAL A 165 -15.02 8.03 -7.19
N ALA A 166 -15.99 7.53 -7.97
CA ALA A 166 -17.26 7.02 -7.45
C ALA A 166 -17.04 5.89 -6.44
N LEU A 167 -16.19 4.92 -6.78
CA LEU A 167 -15.78 3.84 -5.87
C LEU A 167 -15.20 4.38 -4.55
N ARG A 168 -14.33 5.40 -4.63
CA ARG A 168 -13.75 6.04 -3.44
C ARG A 168 -14.84 6.66 -2.58
N GLU A 169 -15.80 7.36 -3.18
CA GLU A 169 -16.91 7.99 -2.47
C GLU A 169 -17.79 6.97 -1.77
N ASP A 170 -18.03 5.82 -2.38
CA ASP A 170 -18.76 4.72 -1.73
C ASP A 170 -18.02 4.16 -0.51
N ILE A 171 -16.70 3.99 -0.59
CA ILE A 171 -15.88 3.52 0.53
C ILE A 171 -15.87 4.55 1.67
N VAL A 172 -15.83 5.85 1.35
CA VAL A 172 -15.81 6.93 2.35
C VAL A 172 -17.06 6.94 3.23
N LYS A 173 -18.21 6.46 2.73
CA LYS A 173 -19.44 6.31 3.55
C LYS A 173 -19.23 5.40 4.77
N SER A 174 -18.26 4.49 4.72
CA SER A 174 -17.90 3.58 5.81
C SER A 174 -16.65 4.02 6.59
N ALA A 175 -16.15 5.24 6.38
CA ALA A 175 -14.91 5.72 6.98
C ALA A 175 -14.91 5.64 8.51
N ASP A 176 -16.02 6.00 9.16
CA ASP A 176 -16.13 5.96 10.62
C ASP A 176 -16.00 4.54 11.16
N LEU A 177 -16.61 3.55 10.49
CA LEU A 177 -16.51 2.14 10.86
C LEU A 177 -15.08 1.61 10.67
N ILE A 178 -14.44 1.97 9.56
CA ILE A 178 -13.04 1.61 9.28
C ILE A 178 -12.12 2.18 10.37
N LEU A 179 -12.31 3.45 10.74
CA LEU A 179 -11.51 4.12 11.77
C LEU A 179 -11.75 3.51 13.15
N ALA A 180 -12.99 3.18 13.50
CA ALA A 180 -13.34 2.51 14.75
C ALA A 180 -12.63 1.15 14.85
N THR A 181 -12.70 0.34 13.78
CA THR A 181 -12.00 -0.95 13.74
C THR A 181 -10.49 -0.78 13.80
N THR A 182 -9.93 0.17 13.06
CA THR A 182 -8.48 0.45 13.06
C THR A 182 -7.99 0.80 14.46
N ARG A 183 -8.74 1.59 15.23
CA ARG A 183 -8.41 1.88 16.64
C ARG A 183 -8.48 0.63 17.50
N ALA A 184 -9.50 -0.21 17.33
CA ALA A 184 -9.64 -1.46 18.07
C ALA A 184 -8.45 -2.41 17.82
N ILE A 185 -8.05 -2.55 16.55
CA ILE A 185 -6.88 -3.36 16.14
C ILE A 185 -5.57 -2.77 16.68
N ALA A 186 -5.39 -1.45 16.66
CA ALA A 186 -4.19 -0.81 17.22
C ALA A 186 -4.06 -1.06 18.73
N ILE A 187 -5.17 -1.03 19.48
CA ILE A 187 -5.16 -1.38 20.90
C ILE A 187 -4.79 -2.85 21.09
N LEU A 188 -5.34 -3.74 20.26
CA LEU A 188 -5.02 -5.17 20.32
C LEU A 188 -3.54 -5.43 20.05
N ASP A 189 -2.94 -4.76 19.06
CA ASP A 189 -1.53 -4.87 18.71
C ASP A 189 -0.63 -4.48 19.89
N VAL A 190 -0.93 -3.35 20.56
CA VAL A 190 -0.18 -2.92 21.76
C VAL A 190 -0.31 -3.93 22.91
N ILE A 191 -1.52 -4.44 23.17
CA ILE A 191 -1.75 -5.42 24.24
C ILE A 191 -1.03 -6.73 23.94
N GLN A 192 -1.09 -7.21 22.69
CA GLN A 192 -0.35 -8.39 22.25
C GLN A 192 1.15 -8.19 22.44
N GLY A 193 1.67 -7.02 22.05
CA GLY A 193 3.06 -6.66 22.22
C GLY A 193 3.49 -6.63 23.69
N PHE A 194 2.66 -6.10 24.58
CA PHE A 194 2.92 -6.14 26.02
C PHE A 194 2.89 -7.57 26.58
N SER A 195 1.92 -8.38 26.17
CA SER A 195 1.82 -9.79 26.59
C SER A 195 3.05 -10.59 26.14
N GLN A 196 3.44 -10.45 24.88
CA GLN A 196 4.63 -11.11 24.33
C GLN A 196 5.90 -10.66 25.05
N ASN A 197 6.07 -9.36 25.28
CA ASN A 197 7.21 -8.83 26.04
C ASN A 197 7.21 -9.33 27.48
N ALA A 198 6.06 -9.43 28.14
CA ALA A 198 5.99 -9.95 29.50
C ALA A 198 6.45 -11.41 29.57
N VAL A 199 6.04 -12.25 28.62
CA VAL A 199 6.45 -13.66 28.57
C VAL A 199 7.94 -13.79 28.24
N ILE A 200 8.41 -13.13 27.17
CA ILE A 200 9.81 -13.25 26.72
C ILE A 200 10.79 -12.71 27.77
N ASN A 201 10.43 -11.63 28.45
CA ASN A 201 11.31 -10.95 29.41
C ASN A 201 11.05 -11.36 30.87
N ASN A 202 10.13 -12.29 31.09
CA ASN A 202 9.69 -12.73 32.41
C ASN A 202 9.28 -11.53 33.29
N TYR A 203 8.46 -10.63 32.76
CA TYR A 203 7.89 -9.53 33.53
C TYR A 203 6.67 -9.99 34.32
N SER A 204 6.44 -9.34 35.45
CA SER A 204 5.32 -9.62 36.33
C SER A 204 4.29 -8.49 36.27
N LYS A 205 3.01 -8.83 36.38
CA LYS A 205 1.92 -7.85 36.47
C LYS A 205 2.01 -7.12 37.82
N PRO A 206 2.18 -5.78 37.86
CA PRO A 206 2.25 -5.04 39.12
C PRO A 206 0.87 -4.98 39.81
N ILE A 207 0.89 -4.85 41.13
CA ILE A 207 -0.31 -4.59 41.94
C ILE A 207 -0.37 -3.09 42.22
N ILE A 208 -1.40 -2.42 41.70
CA ILE A 208 -1.61 -0.98 41.88
C ILE A 208 -2.71 -0.78 42.93
N ASN A 209 -2.47 0.09 43.90
CA ASN A 209 -3.43 0.46 44.94
C ASN A 209 -3.29 1.95 45.32
N ASN A 210 -4.21 2.46 46.15
CA ASN A 210 -4.19 3.85 46.62
C ASN A 210 -3.27 4.08 47.84
N GLY A 211 -2.35 3.14 48.09
CA GLY A 211 -1.38 3.25 49.17
C GLY A 211 -0.22 4.18 48.82
N ASN A 212 0.64 4.41 49.81
CA ASN A 212 1.80 5.30 49.70
C ASN A 212 3.13 4.52 49.67
N LYS A 213 3.12 3.28 49.15
CA LYS A 213 4.28 2.39 49.14
C LYS A 213 4.63 1.95 47.73
N ILE A 214 5.91 1.99 47.41
CA ILE A 214 6.49 1.36 46.22
C ILE A 214 7.35 0.21 46.73
N ILE A 215 6.97 -1.02 46.38
CA ILE A 215 7.69 -2.24 46.72
C ILE A 215 8.01 -2.93 45.41
N ILE A 216 9.30 -3.04 45.10
CA ILE A 216 9.79 -3.70 43.90
C ILE A 216 10.82 -4.74 44.36
N THR A 217 10.66 -5.98 43.94
CA THR A 217 11.55 -7.09 44.30
C THR A 217 12.17 -7.67 43.04
N ASP A 218 13.44 -8.06 43.12
CA ASP A 218 14.17 -8.73 42.03
C ASP A 218 14.08 -7.99 40.69
N SER A 219 14.12 -6.65 40.74
CA SER A 219 13.85 -5.84 39.56
C SER A 219 15.07 -5.59 38.69
N ARG A 220 14.81 -5.41 37.40
CA ARG A 220 15.82 -5.26 36.35
C ARG A 220 15.56 -3.99 35.55
N HIS A 221 16.61 -3.35 35.07
CA HIS A 221 16.47 -2.23 34.13
C HIS A 221 16.13 -2.78 32.73
N PRO A 222 14.95 -2.48 32.15
CA PRO A 222 14.43 -3.18 30.98
C PRO A 222 15.28 -3.01 29.70
N VAL A 223 16.02 -1.90 29.60
CA VAL A 223 16.97 -1.67 28.48
C VAL A 223 18.36 -2.25 28.75
N VAL A 224 18.95 -1.99 29.92
CA VAL A 224 20.33 -2.41 30.21
C VAL A 224 20.44 -3.93 30.29
N GLU A 225 19.42 -4.64 30.81
CA GLU A 225 19.43 -6.11 30.86
C GLU A 225 19.53 -6.77 29.48
N LYS A 226 19.12 -6.06 28.42
CA LYS A 226 19.18 -6.55 27.03
C LYS A 226 20.51 -6.33 26.35
N ILE A 227 21.31 -5.39 26.85
CA ILE A 227 22.63 -5.06 26.31
C ILE A 227 23.69 -6.00 26.92
N LEU A 228 23.47 -6.42 28.17
CA LEU A 228 24.36 -7.34 28.87
C LEU A 228 24.13 -8.79 28.44
N GLU A 229 25.13 -9.64 28.68
CA GLU A 229 25.00 -11.09 28.49
C GLU A 229 23.86 -11.67 29.33
N LYS A 230 23.12 -12.64 28.77
CA LYS A 230 21.95 -13.21 29.43
C LYS A 230 22.31 -13.76 30.81
N GLY A 231 21.65 -13.23 31.85
CA GLY A 231 21.87 -13.64 33.24
C GLY A 231 22.96 -12.88 33.98
N SER A 232 23.64 -11.92 33.34
CA SER A 232 24.69 -11.12 33.99
C SER A 232 24.18 -9.85 34.69
N TYR A 233 22.93 -9.44 34.43
CA TYR A 233 22.30 -8.33 35.14
C TYR A 233 21.98 -8.72 36.59
N ILE A 234 22.45 -7.94 37.56
CA ILE A 234 22.17 -8.15 38.99
C ILE A 234 20.88 -7.39 39.36
N PRO A 235 19.80 -8.10 39.71
CA PRO A 235 18.53 -7.49 40.08
C PRO A 235 18.58 -6.79 41.44
N ASN A 236 17.69 -5.81 41.65
CA ASN A 236 17.65 -5.00 42.87
C ASN A 236 16.25 -4.88 43.45
N ASP A 237 16.20 -4.76 44.78
CA ASP A 237 14.98 -4.48 45.55
C ASP A 237 14.86 -2.98 45.85
N VAL A 238 13.61 -2.51 45.96
CA VAL A 238 13.28 -1.11 46.21
C VAL A 238 12.12 -1.06 47.20
N LEU A 239 12.30 -0.33 48.30
CA LEU A 239 11.23 0.01 49.24
C LEU A 239 11.20 1.52 49.42
N ILE A 240 10.11 2.15 49.01
CA ILE A 240 9.83 3.58 49.27
C ILE A 240 8.49 3.68 49.97
N ASP A 241 8.43 4.40 51.08
CA ASP A 241 7.21 4.65 51.84
C ASP A 241 7.21 6.05 52.47
N ARG A 242 6.08 6.48 53.06
CA ARG A 242 5.97 7.76 53.78
C ARG A 242 6.36 7.70 55.26
N ASN A 243 6.90 6.57 55.72
CA ASN A 243 7.29 6.37 57.12
C ASN A 243 8.80 6.53 57.26
N ALA A 244 9.54 5.43 57.11
CA ALA A 244 10.99 5.39 57.33
C ALA A 244 11.78 5.57 56.01
N ASN A 245 11.18 5.30 54.86
CA ASN A 245 11.88 5.15 53.58
C ASN A 245 11.47 6.21 52.53
N GLN A 246 11.25 7.45 52.97
CA GLN A 246 10.78 8.51 52.07
C GLN A 246 11.89 9.04 51.16
N ILE A 247 13.14 9.06 51.63
CA ILE A 247 14.31 9.51 50.89
C ILE A 247 15.39 8.44 51.02
N LEU A 248 15.85 7.90 49.89
CA LEU A 248 16.93 6.92 49.83
C LEU A 248 18.26 7.63 49.52
N ILE A 249 19.22 7.55 50.44
CA ILE A 249 20.59 8.02 50.22
C ILE A 249 21.41 6.88 49.62
N ILE A 250 21.69 6.95 48.32
CA ILE A 250 22.41 5.90 47.58
C ILE A 250 23.86 6.33 47.38
N THR A 251 24.78 5.66 48.07
CA THR A 251 26.23 5.87 47.94
C THR A 251 26.90 4.63 47.34
N GLY A 252 28.12 4.81 46.84
CA GLY A 252 28.90 3.73 46.22
C GLY A 252 29.93 4.26 45.23
N PRO A 253 30.92 3.44 44.83
CA PRO A 253 31.98 3.87 43.91
C PRO A 253 31.43 4.24 42.53
N ASN A 254 32.27 4.89 41.72
CA ASN A 254 31.92 5.16 40.33
C ASN A 254 31.65 3.85 39.57
N MET A 255 30.72 3.89 38.60
CA MET A 255 30.30 2.73 37.80
C MET A 255 29.60 1.60 38.58
N ALA A 256 29.27 1.79 39.86
CA ALA A 256 28.51 0.82 40.69
C ALA A 256 27.00 0.75 40.37
N GLY A 257 26.55 1.22 39.21
CA GLY A 257 25.15 1.10 38.81
C GLY A 257 24.16 2.07 39.50
N LYS A 258 24.60 3.02 40.32
CA LYS A 258 23.72 3.98 41.03
C LYS A 258 22.69 4.67 40.12
N SER A 259 23.13 5.20 38.97
CA SER A 259 22.24 5.85 38.00
C SER A 259 21.32 4.85 37.29
N THR A 260 21.77 3.62 37.09
CA THR A 260 20.96 2.54 36.51
C THR A 260 19.83 2.16 37.46
N TYR A 261 20.12 2.03 38.76
CA TYR A 261 19.10 1.78 39.78
C TYR A 261 18.01 2.86 39.80
N LEU A 262 18.40 4.15 39.80
CA LEU A 262 17.43 5.26 39.79
C LEU A 262 16.54 5.24 38.53
N ARG A 263 17.14 5.04 37.35
CA ARG A 263 16.39 4.98 36.07
C ARG A 263 15.49 3.76 35.99
N GLN A 264 15.93 2.62 36.51
CA GLN A 264 15.13 1.41 36.61
C GLN A 264 13.85 1.64 37.42
N VAL A 265 13.97 2.22 38.62
CA VAL A 265 12.81 2.54 39.45
C VAL A 265 11.84 3.44 38.69
N ALA A 266 12.35 4.50 38.06
CA ALA A 266 11.52 5.41 37.27
C ALA A 266 10.82 4.72 36.09
N LEU A 267 11.53 3.86 35.35
CA LEU A 267 10.98 3.14 34.20
C LEU A 267 9.91 2.12 34.59
N ILE A 268 10.06 1.46 35.74
CA ILE A 268 9.06 0.50 36.24
C ILE A 268 7.76 1.20 36.65
N THR A 269 7.82 2.47 37.03
CA THR A 269 6.65 3.26 37.44
C THR A 269 5.89 3.96 36.30
N ILE A 270 6.43 3.96 35.08
CA ILE A 270 5.78 4.53 33.88
C ILE A 270 4.81 3.49 33.31
#